data_AF-A0A7K2Y3W5-F1
#
_entry.id   AF-A0A7K2Y3W5-F1
#
_cell.length_a   1.000
_cell.length_b   1.000
_cell.length_c   1.000
_cell.angle_alpha   90.00
_cell.angle_beta   90.00
_cell.angle_gamma   90.00
#
_symmetry.space_group_name_H-M   'P 1'
#
loop_
_entity.id
_entity.type
_entity.pdbx_description
1 polymer ?
#
loop_
_entity_poly.entity_id
_entity_poly.type
_entity_poly.pdbx_seq_one_letter_code
_entity_poly.pdbx_strand_id
1 'polypeptide(L)'
;MTLSPTARWTTGWLLAAAWALSFPLFSALAPHRLWGWCAAAGYLGAAAATAVGRRRAALAAALLGAVAVPLLWLVLTGQGQSEVTVIERSGRLLLDSGRLYVDRPAHVEEYTPYLPGMALLGVPRALLGGDGSGDGWVVRLLGDARIWCAAALFGCLWAARRLFGGGPGGGRGGGPGGGPGRLLPVLVASPVVALPLTVSGVDLPLAGLCCLALAAAASGRPVLTGAALAGACALKWTALPAVAVAVALLAVLRGGRPAVRCALVAAGGTALLVLPAALLQPAELWRQVFAFPTGRAPVPTPASSPLPGRLLTELGPWGWYLAMGLLLSGGLAVGLSLLARPPRTVVAAADRLALGLTLAFLLAPAGRFGYLALPVLLAVWARSVTVPGVSRVVTGSFRLRPSDGGRPTARNERPGGHFA
;
A
#
# COMPACT_ATOMS: atom_id res chain seq x y z
N MET A 1 -15.29 -13.92 -29.42
CA MET A 1 -14.26 -14.95 -29.15
C MET A 1 -13.59 -14.66 -27.81
N THR A 2 -13.68 -15.56 -26.83
CA THR A 2 -12.98 -15.43 -25.55
C THR A 2 -11.58 -16.03 -25.69
N LEU A 3 -10.53 -15.24 -25.42
CA LEU A 3 -9.14 -15.73 -25.46
C LEU A 3 -8.93 -16.87 -24.46
N SER A 4 -8.18 -17.90 -24.88
CA SER A 4 -7.79 -18.98 -23.97
C SER A 4 -7.00 -18.43 -22.77
N PRO A 5 -7.01 -19.09 -21.60
CA PRO A 5 -6.23 -18.64 -20.45
C PRO A 5 -4.75 -18.42 -20.78
N THR A 6 -4.14 -19.34 -21.54
CA THR A 6 -2.75 -19.23 -21.99
C THR A 6 -2.56 -17.99 -22.87
N ALA A 7 -3.43 -17.76 -23.85
CA ALA A 7 -3.37 -16.56 -24.69
C ALA A 7 -3.46 -15.28 -23.86
N ARG A 8 -4.40 -15.19 -22.90
CA ARG A 8 -4.53 -14.01 -22.03
C ARG A 8 -3.27 -13.73 -21.21
N TRP A 9 -2.68 -14.77 -20.61
CA TRP A 9 -1.46 -14.62 -19.82
C TRP A 9 -0.25 -14.24 -20.68
N THR A 10 -0.10 -14.88 -21.85
CA THR A 10 0.95 -14.54 -22.81
C THR A 10 0.80 -13.09 -23.29
N THR A 11 -0.40 -12.66 -23.66
CA THR A 11 -0.67 -11.26 -24.02
C THR A 11 -0.35 -10.31 -22.86
N GLY A 12 -0.71 -10.66 -21.62
CA GLY A 12 -0.37 -9.86 -20.45
C GLY A 12 1.14 -9.68 -20.28
N TRP A 13 1.93 -10.75 -20.45
CA TRP A 13 3.39 -10.66 -20.42
C TRP A 13 3.97 -9.84 -21.58
N LEU A 14 3.44 -9.98 -22.79
CA LEU A 14 3.89 -9.19 -23.94
C LEU A 14 3.58 -7.69 -23.76
N LEU A 15 2.41 -7.35 -23.21
CA LEU A 15 2.08 -5.96 -22.88
C LEU A 15 3.00 -5.41 -21.79
N ALA A 16 3.32 -6.22 -20.77
CA ALA A 16 4.29 -5.85 -19.74
C ALA A 16 5.70 -5.64 -20.33
N ALA A 17 6.12 -6.47 -21.29
CA ALA A 17 7.38 -6.33 -22.01
C ALA A 17 7.42 -5.04 -22.83
N ALA A 18 6.38 -4.78 -23.63
CA ALA A 18 6.27 -3.56 -24.42
C ALA A 18 6.29 -2.29 -23.55
N TRP A 19 5.58 -2.32 -22.42
CA TRP A 19 5.60 -1.23 -21.45
C TRP A 19 6.99 -1.05 -20.83
N ALA A 20 7.67 -2.13 -20.44
CA ALA A 20 9.02 -2.07 -19.90
C ALA A 20 10.04 -1.51 -20.93
N LEU A 21 9.92 -1.88 -22.21
CA LEU A 21 10.76 -1.36 -23.29
C LEU A 21 10.58 0.14 -23.57
N SER A 22 9.47 0.73 -23.13
CA SER A 22 9.31 2.19 -23.25
C SER A 22 10.32 2.97 -22.38
N PHE A 23 10.79 2.40 -21.27
CA PHE A 23 11.72 3.10 -20.38
C PHE A 23 13.12 3.31 -20.99
N PRO A 24 13.78 2.29 -21.57
CA PRO A 24 15.02 2.50 -22.31
C PRO A 24 14.95 3.56 -23.40
N LEU A 25 13.78 3.68 -24.05
CA LEU A 25 13.57 4.57 -25.19
C LEU A 25 13.27 6.02 -24.77
N PHE A 26 12.51 6.21 -23.69
CA PHE A 26 11.96 7.53 -23.34
C PHE A 26 12.39 8.06 -21.97
N SER A 27 12.91 7.22 -21.07
CA SER A 27 13.27 7.68 -19.73
C SER A 27 14.67 8.30 -19.70
N ALA A 28 14.75 9.54 -19.21
CA ALA A 28 16.02 10.22 -18.92
C ALA A 28 16.75 9.59 -17.71
N LEU A 29 16.07 8.81 -16.87
CA LEU A 29 16.63 8.24 -15.65
C LEU A 29 17.33 6.90 -15.92
N ALA A 30 18.63 6.82 -15.63
CA ALA A 30 19.42 5.59 -15.81
C ALA A 30 18.83 4.36 -15.09
N PRO A 31 18.34 4.46 -13.83
CA PRO A 31 17.71 3.32 -13.14
C PRO A 31 16.48 2.78 -13.86
N HIS A 32 15.69 3.65 -14.49
CA HIS A 32 14.51 3.25 -15.26
C HIS A 32 14.89 2.51 -16.54
N ARG A 33 15.91 3.00 -17.27
CA ARG A 33 16.38 2.35 -18.49
C ARG A 33 16.92 0.95 -18.20
N LEU A 34 17.76 0.81 -17.17
CA LEU A 34 18.26 -0.49 -16.74
C LEU A 34 17.10 -1.43 -16.38
N TRP A 35 16.18 -0.97 -15.52
CA TRP A 35 15.01 -1.76 -15.15
C TRP A 35 14.23 -2.23 -16.37
N GLY A 36 13.97 -1.33 -17.32
CA GLY A 36 13.17 -1.65 -18.51
C GLY A 36 13.82 -2.70 -19.42
N TRP A 37 15.15 -2.67 -19.59
CA TRP A 37 15.86 -3.73 -20.31
C TRP A 37 15.72 -5.10 -19.63
N CYS A 38 16.00 -5.17 -18.32
CA CYS A 38 15.90 -6.41 -17.55
C CYS A 38 14.45 -6.94 -17.52
N ALA A 39 13.48 -6.06 -17.24
CA ALA A 39 12.08 -6.41 -17.14
C ALA A 39 11.51 -6.87 -18.48
N ALA A 40 11.86 -6.21 -19.59
CA ALA A 40 11.47 -6.64 -20.92
C ALA A 40 11.96 -8.06 -21.23
N ALA A 41 13.24 -8.35 -20.98
CA ALA A 41 13.79 -9.70 -21.16
C ALA A 41 13.06 -10.73 -20.28
N GLY A 42 12.82 -10.40 -19.01
CA GLY A 42 12.06 -11.26 -18.09
C GLY A 42 10.63 -11.54 -18.56
N TYR A 43 9.92 -10.52 -19.03
CA TYR A 43 8.55 -10.64 -19.51
C TYR A 43 8.45 -11.37 -20.87
N LEU A 44 9.40 -11.17 -21.78
CA LEU A 44 9.49 -11.95 -23.02
C LEU A 44 9.74 -13.44 -22.71
N GLY A 45 10.67 -13.73 -21.80
CA GLY A 45 10.89 -15.08 -21.29
C GLY A 45 9.63 -15.67 -20.63
N ALA A 46 8.90 -14.86 -19.88
CA ALA A 46 7.63 -15.26 -19.26
C ALA A 46 6.54 -15.57 -20.30
N ALA A 47 6.44 -14.78 -21.36
CA ALA A 47 5.53 -15.00 -22.48
C ALA A 47 5.85 -16.34 -23.19
N ALA A 48 7.12 -16.57 -23.53
CA ALA A 48 7.58 -17.82 -24.15
C ALA A 48 7.30 -19.04 -23.26
N ALA A 49 7.68 -18.98 -21.98
CA ALA A 49 7.41 -20.04 -21.01
C ALA A 49 5.91 -20.30 -20.81
N THR A 50 5.08 -19.26 -20.85
CA THR A 50 3.62 -19.40 -20.77
C THR A 50 3.06 -20.10 -22.01
N ALA A 51 3.54 -19.74 -23.21
CA ALA A 51 3.13 -20.34 -24.48
C ALA A 51 3.38 -21.86 -24.53
N VAL A 52 4.47 -22.34 -23.93
CA VAL A 52 4.79 -23.79 -23.82
C VAL A 52 4.25 -24.45 -22.54
N GLY A 53 3.33 -23.79 -21.82
CA GLY A 53 2.65 -24.36 -20.64
C GLY A 53 3.45 -24.35 -19.33
N ARG A 54 4.66 -23.76 -19.30
CA ARG A 54 5.56 -23.72 -18.14
C ARG A 54 5.28 -22.53 -17.22
N ARG A 55 4.09 -22.47 -16.63
CA ARG A 55 3.61 -21.34 -15.80
C ARG A 55 4.53 -20.95 -14.64
N ARG A 56 5.17 -21.92 -13.97
CA ARG A 56 6.12 -21.65 -12.88
C ARG A 56 7.40 -20.98 -13.39
N ALA A 57 7.93 -21.46 -14.52
CA ALA A 57 9.08 -20.86 -15.17
C ALA A 57 8.75 -19.45 -15.68
N ALA A 58 7.52 -19.23 -16.17
CA ALA A 58 7.08 -17.91 -16.60
C ALA A 58 7.09 -16.89 -15.45
N LEU A 59 6.51 -17.26 -14.29
CA LEU A 59 6.53 -16.40 -13.11
C LEU A 59 7.96 -16.17 -12.61
N ALA A 60 8.81 -17.21 -12.61
CA ALA A 60 10.21 -17.08 -12.21
C ALA A 60 10.97 -16.12 -13.15
N ALA A 61 10.79 -16.24 -14.46
CA ALA A 61 11.42 -15.34 -15.44
C ALA A 61 10.97 -13.88 -15.24
N ALA A 62 9.67 -13.65 -15.01
CA ALA A 62 9.14 -12.32 -14.74
C ALA A 62 9.70 -11.74 -13.42
N LEU A 63 9.75 -12.51 -12.34
CA LEU A 63 10.32 -12.06 -11.06
C LEU A 63 11.83 -11.83 -11.15
N LEU A 64 12.57 -12.68 -11.85
CA LEU A 64 14.01 -12.52 -12.04
C LEU A 64 14.31 -11.25 -12.84
N GLY A 65 13.69 -11.09 -14.02
CA GLY A 65 13.97 -9.95 -14.89
C GLY A 65 13.39 -8.63 -14.41
N ALA A 66 12.19 -8.63 -13.82
CA ALA A 66 11.55 -7.38 -13.40
C ALA A 66 11.86 -6.96 -11.96
N VAL A 67 12.33 -7.88 -11.10
CA VAL A 67 12.60 -7.59 -9.68
C VAL A 67 14.02 -7.94 -9.29
N ALA A 68 14.40 -9.21 -9.26
CA ALA A 68 15.63 -9.64 -8.61
C ALA A 68 16.89 -9.09 -9.27
N VAL A 69 17.04 -9.28 -10.58
CA VAL A 69 18.21 -8.81 -11.35
C VAL A 69 18.36 -7.28 -11.30
N PRO A 70 17.34 -6.47 -11.67
CA PRO A 70 17.50 -5.01 -11.65
C PRO A 70 17.65 -4.45 -10.24
N LEU A 71 16.95 -5.00 -9.23
CA LEU A 71 17.12 -4.56 -7.84
C LEU A 71 18.56 -4.81 -7.37
N LEU A 72 19.06 -6.04 -7.50
CA LEU A 72 20.40 -6.38 -7.05
C LEU A 72 21.46 -5.56 -7.79
N TRP A 73 21.33 -5.41 -9.11
CA TRP A 73 22.26 -4.58 -9.87
C TRP A 73 22.28 -3.13 -9.36
N LEU A 74 21.10 -2.52 -9.23
CA LEU A 74 20.99 -1.13 -8.79
C LEU A 74 21.53 -0.93 -7.37
N VAL A 75 21.19 -1.81 -6.43
CA VAL A 75 21.68 -1.77 -5.05
C VAL A 75 23.20 -1.93 -5.00
N LEU A 76 23.74 -2.94 -5.69
CA LEU A 76 25.18 -3.24 -5.67
C LEU A 76 26.02 -2.17 -6.38
N THR A 77 25.45 -1.46 -7.36
CA THR A 77 26.10 -0.34 -8.06
C THR A 77 25.83 1.02 -7.42
N GLY A 78 25.05 1.09 -6.34
CA GLY A 78 24.68 2.35 -5.67
C GLY A 78 23.81 3.26 -6.54
N GLN A 79 23.07 2.69 -7.49
CA GLN A 79 22.19 3.41 -8.40
C GLN A 79 20.73 3.31 -7.91
N GLY A 80 19.97 4.38 -8.07
CA GLY A 80 18.58 4.45 -7.66
C GLY A 80 17.96 5.79 -8.03
N GLN A 81 16.66 5.94 -7.80
CA GLN A 81 16.06 7.27 -7.82
C GLN A 81 16.48 8.06 -6.57
N SER A 82 16.33 9.37 -6.63
CA SER A 82 16.74 10.28 -5.56
C SER A 82 16.06 9.97 -4.22
N GLU A 83 14.87 9.35 -4.21
CA GLU A 83 14.19 9.02 -2.95
C GLU A 83 14.99 8.06 -2.07
N VAL A 84 15.80 7.17 -2.65
CA VAL A 84 16.64 6.24 -1.88
C VAL A 84 17.64 7.03 -1.04
N THR A 85 18.39 7.93 -1.69
CA THR A 85 19.36 8.81 -1.03
C THR A 85 18.68 9.77 -0.04
N VAL A 86 17.49 10.27 -0.36
CA VAL A 86 16.70 11.14 0.54
C VAL A 86 16.35 10.43 1.84
N ILE A 87 15.88 9.18 1.77
CA ILE A 87 15.55 8.36 2.95
C ILE A 87 16.80 8.08 3.78
N GLU A 88 17.88 7.63 3.13
CA GLU A 88 19.15 7.32 3.78
C GLU A 88 19.77 8.54 4.46
N ARG A 89 19.74 9.71 3.79
CA ARG A 89 20.19 10.98 4.38
C ARG A 89 19.35 11.36 5.59
N SER A 90 18.02 11.24 5.53
CA SER A 90 17.15 11.57 6.66
C SER A 90 17.43 10.67 7.87
N GLY A 91 17.67 9.37 7.64
CA GLY A 91 18.11 8.43 8.68
C GLY A 91 19.47 8.79 9.28
N ARG A 92 20.42 9.22 8.46
CA ARG A 92 21.74 9.69 8.92
C ARG A 92 21.64 10.96 9.76
N LEU A 93 20.94 11.98 9.26
CA LEU A 93 20.73 13.24 10.00
C LEU A 93 20.09 12.98 11.38
N LEU A 94 19.18 12.02 11.46
CA LEU A 94 18.49 11.66 12.69
C LEU A 94 19.47 11.13 13.73
N LEU A 95 20.39 10.24 13.33
CA LEU A 95 21.38 9.67 14.25
C LEU A 95 22.47 10.68 14.60
N ASP A 96 22.96 11.45 13.62
CA ASP A 96 24.11 12.33 13.80
C ASP A 96 23.78 13.61 14.57
N SER A 97 22.56 14.13 14.39
CA SER A 97 22.20 15.48 14.86
C SER A 97 20.81 15.59 15.48
N GLY A 98 20.04 14.50 15.51
CA GLY A 98 18.63 14.52 15.93
C GLY A 98 17.71 15.28 14.97
N ARG A 99 18.18 15.64 13.77
CA ARG A 99 17.42 16.37 12.74
C ARG A 99 16.98 15.42 11.63
N LEU A 100 15.93 15.78 10.90
CA LEU A 100 15.37 14.96 9.82
C LEU A 100 15.48 15.63 8.46
N TYR A 101 15.55 16.95 8.47
CA TYR A 101 15.52 17.82 7.29
C TYR A 101 16.82 18.63 7.19
N VAL A 102 17.31 18.80 5.96
CA VAL A 102 18.41 19.74 5.65
C VAL A 102 17.90 21.17 5.77
N ASP A 103 18.68 22.08 6.32
CA ASP A 103 18.30 23.49 6.39
C ASP A 103 18.47 24.15 5.01
N ARG A 104 17.45 24.89 4.54
CA ARG A 104 17.50 25.65 3.27
C ARG A 104 17.97 24.81 2.06
N PRO A 105 17.23 23.75 1.68
CA PRO A 105 17.58 22.93 0.52
C PRO A 105 17.64 23.77 -0.75
N ALA A 106 18.72 23.64 -1.51
CA ALA A 106 19.00 24.35 -2.75
C ALA A 106 18.73 23.48 -3.99
N HIS A 107 18.85 22.16 -3.86
CA HIS A 107 18.68 21.21 -4.97
C HIS A 107 17.51 20.25 -4.72
N VAL A 108 16.91 19.73 -5.80
CA VAL A 108 15.74 18.81 -5.73
C VAL A 108 16.03 17.60 -4.84
N GLU A 109 17.25 17.08 -4.92
CA GLU A 109 17.73 15.91 -4.21
C GLU A 109 17.83 16.15 -2.70
N GLU A 110 17.87 17.40 -2.24
CA GLU A 110 17.98 17.78 -0.83
C GLU A 110 16.63 17.83 -0.12
N TYR A 111 15.54 17.96 -0.86
CA TYR A 111 14.20 17.95 -0.28
C TYR A 111 13.82 16.55 0.20
N THR A 112 13.34 16.48 1.45
CA THR A 112 12.76 15.27 2.04
C THR A 112 11.23 15.43 2.15
N PRO A 113 10.45 15.07 1.11
CA PRO A 113 9.00 15.23 1.09
C PRO A 113 8.25 14.14 1.86
N TYR A 114 8.78 13.75 3.01
CA TYR A 114 8.28 12.68 3.84
C TYR A 114 8.19 13.10 5.29
N LEU A 115 7.25 12.49 6.02
CA LEU A 115 7.15 12.69 7.45
C LEU A 115 8.22 11.85 8.19
N PRO A 116 8.50 12.15 9.47
CA PRO A 116 9.64 11.61 10.22
C PRO A 116 9.77 10.09 10.22
N GLY A 117 8.66 9.35 10.12
CA GLY A 117 8.68 7.90 10.10
C GLY A 117 9.47 7.30 8.94
N MET A 118 9.60 8.02 7.81
CA MET A 118 10.39 7.52 6.68
C MET A 118 11.89 7.44 7.01
N ALA A 119 12.42 8.29 7.90
CA ALA A 119 13.83 8.28 8.27
C ALA A 119 14.26 6.95 8.89
N LEU A 120 13.35 6.23 9.54
CA LEU A 120 13.61 4.91 10.13
C LEU A 120 14.06 3.88 9.08
N LEU A 121 13.66 4.04 7.83
CA LEU A 121 14.06 3.16 6.72
C LEU A 121 15.46 3.49 6.18
N GLY A 122 16.04 4.64 6.57
CA GLY A 122 17.41 5.04 6.25
C GLY A 122 18.41 4.79 7.38
N VAL A 123 17.93 4.57 8.62
CA VAL A 123 18.77 4.24 9.79
C VAL A 123 19.73 3.07 9.54
N PRO A 124 19.34 1.97 8.85
CA PRO A 124 20.27 0.88 8.56
C PRO A 124 21.52 1.30 7.77
N ARG A 125 21.38 2.19 6.78
CA ARG A 125 22.53 2.76 6.05
C ARG A 125 23.43 3.58 6.98
N ALA A 126 22.83 4.34 7.88
CA ALA A 126 23.56 5.19 8.81
C ALA A 126 24.35 4.37 9.85
N LEU A 127 23.77 3.26 10.36
CA LEU A 127 24.42 2.40 11.35
C LEU A 127 25.54 1.53 10.77
N LEU A 128 25.39 1.05 9.53
CA LEU A 128 26.40 0.18 8.91
C LEU A 128 27.68 0.92 8.49
N GLY A 129 27.69 2.25 8.55
CA GLY A 129 28.78 3.08 8.02
C GLY A 129 28.78 3.05 6.49
N GLY A 130 28.86 4.22 5.84
CA GLY A 130 28.81 4.22 4.40
C GLY A 130 28.56 5.57 3.77
N ASP A 131 29.62 6.33 3.71
CA ASP A 131 29.75 7.66 3.15
C ASP A 131 30.33 7.61 1.73
N GLY A 132 30.64 6.43 1.17
CA GLY A 132 31.28 6.34 -0.14
C GLY A 132 31.10 5.05 -0.94
N SER A 133 31.57 5.12 -2.18
CA SER A 133 31.64 4.05 -3.19
C SER A 133 32.67 2.95 -2.89
N GLY A 134 33.28 2.96 -1.69
CA GLY A 134 34.23 1.96 -1.21
C GLY A 134 33.63 0.87 -0.33
N ASP A 135 32.36 0.99 0.08
CA ASP A 135 31.74 0.03 0.99
C ASP A 135 31.56 -1.35 0.33
N GLY A 136 31.84 -2.40 1.09
CA GLY A 136 31.60 -3.78 0.66
C GLY A 136 30.14 -4.02 0.27
N TRP A 137 29.91 -4.99 -0.61
CA TRP A 137 28.59 -5.31 -1.16
C TRP A 137 27.52 -5.59 -0.08
N VAL A 138 27.92 -6.12 1.08
CA VAL A 138 27.03 -6.38 2.22
C VAL A 138 26.45 -5.10 2.78
N VAL A 139 27.28 -4.07 2.96
CA VAL A 139 26.85 -2.77 3.49
C VAL A 139 25.90 -2.10 2.52
N ARG A 140 26.18 -2.16 1.21
CA ARG A 140 25.26 -1.65 0.19
C ARG A 140 23.92 -2.36 0.24
N LEU A 141 23.93 -3.69 0.31
CA LEU A 141 22.70 -4.48 0.32
C LEU A 141 21.87 -4.25 1.59
N LEU A 142 22.49 -4.33 2.77
CA LEU A 142 21.79 -4.21 4.04
C LEU A 142 21.52 -2.76 4.44
N GLY A 143 22.24 -1.80 3.88
CA GLY A 143 22.02 -0.38 4.09
C GLY A 143 20.94 0.21 3.19
N ASP A 144 20.75 -0.33 1.98
CA ASP A 144 19.88 0.28 0.97
C ASP A 144 18.42 0.41 1.44
N ALA A 145 17.89 1.64 1.38
CA ALA A 145 16.54 1.94 1.85
C ALA A 145 15.46 1.12 1.12
N ARG A 146 15.67 0.69 -0.13
CA ARG A 146 14.70 -0.13 -0.87
C ARG A 146 14.51 -1.50 -0.24
N ILE A 147 15.56 -2.09 0.30
CA ILE A 147 15.49 -3.40 0.97
C ILE A 147 14.62 -3.31 2.21
N TRP A 148 14.77 -2.25 3.00
CA TRP A 148 13.93 -1.98 4.16
C TRP A 148 12.51 -1.59 3.78
N CYS A 149 12.34 -0.86 2.68
CA CYS A 149 11.01 -0.56 2.15
C CYS A 149 10.26 -1.84 1.74
N ALA A 150 10.95 -2.73 1.03
CA ALA A 150 10.42 -4.04 0.63
C ALA A 150 10.13 -4.92 1.86
N ALA A 151 11.03 -4.95 2.85
CA ALA A 151 10.84 -5.68 4.09
C ALA A 151 9.59 -5.18 4.85
N ALA A 152 9.39 -3.87 4.94
CA ALA A 152 8.19 -3.28 5.55
C ALA A 152 6.90 -3.71 4.82
N LEU A 153 6.89 -3.63 3.48
CA LEU A 153 5.75 -4.09 2.68
C LEU A 153 5.47 -5.58 2.93
N PHE A 154 6.44 -6.45 2.71
CA PHE A 154 6.23 -7.90 2.79
C PHE A 154 5.96 -8.37 4.21
N GLY A 155 6.58 -7.74 5.22
CA GLY A 155 6.29 -7.96 6.63
C GLY A 155 4.84 -7.61 6.97
N CYS A 156 4.34 -6.46 6.51
CA CYS A 156 2.94 -6.06 6.69
C CYS A 156 1.97 -7.00 5.97
N LEU A 157 2.25 -7.39 4.72
CA LEU A 157 1.43 -8.34 3.96
C LEU A 157 1.40 -9.72 4.62
N TRP A 158 2.54 -10.17 5.17
CA TRP A 158 2.63 -11.40 5.94
C TRP A 158 1.81 -11.33 7.23
N ALA A 159 1.95 -10.24 8.00
CA ALA A 159 1.18 -10.02 9.22
C ALA A 159 -0.34 -9.95 8.93
N ALA A 160 -0.72 -9.26 7.86
CA ALA A 160 -2.11 -9.17 7.40
C ALA A 160 -2.69 -10.56 7.06
N ARG A 161 -1.92 -11.43 6.40
CA ARG A 161 -2.35 -12.83 6.15
C ARG A 161 -2.53 -13.63 7.43
N ARG A 162 -1.63 -13.47 8.41
CA ARG A 162 -1.73 -14.14 9.72
C ARG A 162 -3.01 -13.74 10.47
N LEU A 163 -3.46 -12.50 10.31
CA LEU A 163 -4.73 -12.03 10.90
C LEU A 163 -5.97 -12.72 10.33
N PHE A 164 -5.92 -13.23 9.11
CA PHE A 164 -7.00 -14.00 8.48
C PHE A 164 -6.85 -15.53 8.69
N GLY A 165 -5.63 -16.04 8.86
CA GLY A 165 -5.34 -17.47 8.97
C GLY A 165 -5.46 -18.09 10.37
N GLY A 166 -5.74 -17.31 11.42
CA GLY A 166 -5.73 -17.77 12.82
C GLY A 166 -7.05 -18.35 13.37
N GLY A 167 -8.04 -18.65 12.53
CA GLY A 167 -9.32 -19.20 12.98
C GLY A 167 -9.26 -20.73 13.21
N PRO A 168 -9.78 -21.28 14.34
CA PRO A 168 -9.75 -22.73 14.65
C PRO A 168 -10.53 -23.66 13.68
N GLY A 169 -11.09 -23.14 12.59
CA GLY A 169 -11.89 -23.90 11.61
C GLY A 169 -11.60 -23.54 10.16
N GLY A 170 -10.45 -22.92 9.87
CA GLY A 170 -10.04 -22.56 8.51
C GLY A 170 -9.59 -23.78 7.71
N GLY A 171 -10.55 -24.58 7.25
CA GLY A 171 -10.31 -25.74 6.41
C GLY A 171 -9.40 -25.41 5.24
N ARG A 172 -8.41 -26.28 5.02
CA ARG A 172 -7.62 -26.40 3.78
C ARG A 172 -8.54 -26.84 2.62
N GLY A 173 -9.53 -26.03 2.28
CA GLY A 173 -10.46 -26.27 1.17
C GLY A 173 -10.00 -25.52 -0.08
N GLY A 174 -8.80 -25.83 -0.58
CA GLY A 174 -8.29 -25.26 -1.82
C GLY A 174 -8.20 -26.35 -2.89
N GLY A 175 -9.26 -26.52 -3.68
CA GLY A 175 -9.21 -27.34 -4.88
C GLY A 175 -8.14 -26.86 -5.88
N PRO A 176 -7.82 -27.64 -6.93
CA PRO A 176 -6.64 -27.41 -7.79
C PRO A 176 -6.63 -26.10 -8.62
N GLY A 177 -7.68 -25.29 -8.59
CA GLY A 177 -7.82 -24.06 -9.37
C GLY A 177 -7.84 -22.78 -8.53
N GLY A 178 -6.70 -22.09 -8.42
CA GLY A 178 -6.69 -20.64 -8.12
C GLY A 178 -6.71 -20.23 -6.64
N GLY A 179 -5.79 -20.73 -5.81
CA GLY A 179 -5.68 -20.31 -4.42
C GLY A 179 -5.29 -18.82 -4.22
N PRO A 180 -5.77 -18.17 -3.14
CA PRO A 180 -5.57 -16.74 -2.80
C PRO A 180 -4.09 -16.28 -2.80
N GLY A 181 -3.15 -17.17 -2.49
CA GLY A 181 -1.72 -16.87 -2.48
C GLY A 181 -1.07 -16.68 -3.86
N ARG A 182 -1.73 -17.05 -4.97
CA ARG A 182 -1.12 -17.03 -6.32
C ARG A 182 -1.10 -15.64 -6.98
N LEU A 183 -1.98 -14.73 -6.55
CA LEU A 183 -2.06 -13.39 -7.16
C LEU A 183 -0.94 -12.47 -6.69
N LEU A 184 -0.42 -12.66 -5.47
CA LEU A 184 0.61 -11.75 -4.94
C LEU A 184 1.93 -11.84 -5.73
N PRO A 185 2.50 -13.01 -6.04
CA PRO A 185 3.72 -13.08 -6.85
C PRO A 185 3.54 -12.47 -8.24
N VAL A 186 2.37 -12.63 -8.86
CA VAL A 186 2.05 -12.00 -10.15
C VAL A 186 1.96 -10.48 -10.00
N LEU A 187 1.35 -9.99 -8.93
CA LEU A 187 1.27 -8.56 -8.64
C LEU A 187 2.67 -7.96 -8.40
N VAL A 188 3.54 -8.65 -7.65
CA VAL A 188 4.94 -8.25 -7.42
C VAL A 188 5.72 -8.25 -8.74
N ALA A 189 5.49 -9.25 -9.59
CA ALA A 189 6.08 -9.30 -10.93
C ALA A 189 5.47 -8.27 -11.89
N SER A 190 4.33 -7.67 -11.58
CA SER A 190 3.68 -6.70 -12.48
C SER A 190 4.52 -5.43 -12.58
N PRO A 191 4.54 -4.76 -13.74
CA PRO A 191 5.35 -3.56 -13.91
C PRO A 191 5.02 -2.45 -12.92
N VAL A 192 3.75 -2.39 -12.50
CA VAL A 192 3.20 -1.44 -11.53
C VAL A 192 3.87 -1.54 -10.17
N VAL A 193 4.28 -2.74 -9.72
CA VAL A 193 4.95 -2.95 -8.42
C VAL A 193 6.46 -3.14 -8.61
N ALA A 194 6.86 -3.89 -9.64
CA ALA A 194 8.25 -4.24 -9.89
C ALA A 194 9.14 -3.01 -10.13
N LEU A 195 8.67 -2.04 -10.93
CA LEU A 195 9.42 -0.81 -11.17
C LEU A 195 9.64 -0.02 -9.87
N PRO A 196 8.62 0.47 -9.15
CA PRO A 196 8.85 1.26 -7.95
C PRO A 196 9.62 0.46 -6.89
N LEU A 197 9.44 -0.85 -6.79
CA LEU A 197 10.18 -1.69 -5.84
C LEU A 197 11.69 -1.74 -6.13
N THR A 198 12.09 -1.72 -7.40
CA THR A 198 13.49 -1.82 -7.80
C THR A 198 14.20 -0.47 -7.82
N VAL A 199 13.52 0.60 -8.23
CA VAL A 199 14.18 1.89 -8.46
C VAL A 199 14.07 2.87 -7.29
N SER A 200 13.12 2.70 -6.36
CA SER A 200 12.86 3.71 -5.30
C SER A 200 12.37 3.12 -3.96
N GLY A 201 11.31 2.32 -3.97
CA GLY A 201 10.75 1.64 -2.78
C GLY A 201 9.85 2.50 -1.88
N VAL A 202 9.87 3.83 -2.03
CA VAL A 202 9.30 4.78 -1.06
C VAL A 202 7.82 4.58 -0.73
N ASP A 203 6.98 4.19 -1.70
CA ASP A 203 5.53 4.06 -1.48
C ASP A 203 5.15 2.64 -0.98
N LEU A 204 6.09 1.68 -0.96
CA LEU A 204 5.83 0.30 -0.55
C LEU A 204 5.48 0.13 0.94
N PRO A 205 6.20 0.77 1.90
CA PRO A 205 5.89 0.65 3.32
C PRO A 205 4.50 1.18 3.64
N LEU A 206 4.13 2.32 3.03
CA LEU A 206 2.80 2.89 3.12
C LEU A 206 1.73 1.90 2.62
N ALA A 207 1.96 1.28 1.46
CA ALA A 207 1.05 0.25 0.92
C ALA A 207 0.87 -0.94 1.87
N GLY A 208 1.98 -1.44 2.43
CA GLY A 208 1.97 -2.51 3.42
C GLY A 208 1.18 -2.14 4.67
N LEU A 209 1.45 -0.97 5.26
CA LEU A 209 0.77 -0.50 6.46
C LEU A 209 -0.73 -0.28 6.23
N CYS A 210 -1.14 0.23 5.06
CA CYS A 210 -2.55 0.33 4.70
C CYS A 210 -3.21 -1.06 4.59
N CYS A 211 -2.54 -2.05 3.98
CA CYS A 211 -3.04 -3.43 3.94
C CYS A 211 -3.17 -4.02 5.35
N LEU A 212 -2.17 -3.83 6.21
CA LEU A 212 -2.19 -4.29 7.59
C LEU A 212 -3.31 -3.63 8.40
N ALA A 213 -3.50 -2.32 8.25
CA ALA A 213 -4.57 -1.58 8.91
C ALA A 213 -5.96 -2.13 8.51
N LEU A 214 -6.22 -2.31 7.21
CA LEU A 214 -7.50 -2.86 6.75
C LEU A 214 -7.72 -4.31 7.21
N ALA A 215 -6.68 -5.13 7.25
CA ALA A 215 -6.76 -6.49 7.78
C ALA A 215 -7.04 -6.50 9.29
N ALA A 216 -6.32 -5.68 10.07
CA ALA A 216 -6.54 -5.53 11.50
C ALA A 216 -7.93 -5.00 11.82
N ALA A 217 -8.45 -4.06 11.03
CA ALA A 217 -9.79 -3.51 11.15
C ALA A 217 -10.85 -4.61 10.96
N ALA A 218 -10.72 -5.39 9.88
CA ALA A 218 -11.64 -6.50 9.60
C ALA A 218 -11.56 -7.62 10.67
N SER A 219 -10.37 -7.88 11.19
CA SER A 219 -10.17 -8.80 12.33
C SER A 219 -10.61 -8.22 13.68
N GLY A 220 -11.13 -6.99 13.73
CA GLY A 220 -11.65 -6.38 14.95
C GLY A 220 -10.58 -5.96 15.97
N ARG A 221 -9.38 -5.61 15.51
CA ARG A 221 -8.23 -5.21 16.36
C ARG A 221 -8.00 -3.69 16.28
N PRO A 222 -8.74 -2.86 17.03
CA PRO A 222 -8.71 -1.40 16.87
C PRO A 222 -7.35 -0.77 17.21
N VAL A 223 -6.63 -1.29 18.21
CA VAL A 223 -5.31 -0.77 18.58
C VAL A 223 -4.27 -1.06 17.49
N LEU A 224 -4.23 -2.29 16.98
CA LEU A 224 -3.32 -2.65 15.87
C LEU A 224 -3.64 -1.86 14.59
N THR A 225 -4.94 -1.65 14.32
CA THR A 225 -5.40 -0.81 13.20
C THR A 225 -4.86 0.61 13.37
N GLY A 226 -5.08 1.21 14.54
CA GLY A 226 -4.60 2.56 14.85
C GLY A 226 -3.08 2.68 14.78
N ALA A 227 -2.33 1.70 15.28
CA ALA A 227 -0.86 1.69 15.25
C ALA A 227 -0.33 1.59 13.80
N ALA A 228 -0.92 0.73 12.97
CA ALA A 228 -0.56 0.65 11.55
C ALA A 228 -0.86 1.95 10.80
N LEU A 229 -2.00 2.59 11.10
CA LEU A 229 -2.36 3.90 10.56
C LEU A 229 -1.42 5.02 11.06
N ALA A 230 -1.03 5.01 12.33
CA ALA A 230 -0.05 5.94 12.88
C ALA A 230 1.29 5.84 12.15
N GLY A 231 1.77 4.61 11.92
CA GLY A 231 2.94 4.36 11.09
C GLY A 231 2.75 4.95 9.68
N ALA A 232 1.65 4.63 9.00
CA ALA A 232 1.38 5.10 7.65
C ALA A 232 1.34 6.64 7.55
N CYS A 233 0.63 7.29 8.47
CA CYS A 233 0.54 8.74 8.56
C CYS A 233 1.88 9.39 8.95
N ALA A 234 2.73 8.72 9.72
CA ALA A 234 4.09 9.18 10.01
C ALA A 234 5.07 8.99 8.84
N LEU A 235 4.74 8.19 7.83
CA LEU A 235 5.51 8.14 6.58
C LEU A 235 5.11 9.26 5.63
N LYS A 236 3.80 9.43 5.43
CA LYS A 236 3.25 10.37 4.44
C LYS A 236 1.84 10.78 4.83
N TRP A 237 1.58 12.10 4.84
CA TRP A 237 0.26 12.64 5.19
C TRP A 237 -0.83 12.24 4.18
N THR A 238 -0.46 11.83 2.97
CA THR A 238 -1.39 11.27 1.97
C THR A 238 -2.01 9.94 2.42
N ALA A 239 -1.59 9.37 3.55
CA ALA A 239 -2.20 8.20 4.17
C ALA A 239 -3.51 8.51 4.93
N LEU A 240 -3.84 9.78 5.20
CA LEU A 240 -5.03 10.17 5.98
C LEU A 240 -6.36 9.55 5.48
N PRO A 241 -6.61 9.38 4.17
CA PRO A 241 -7.81 8.68 3.71
C PRO A 241 -7.93 7.24 4.25
N ALA A 242 -6.82 6.56 4.52
CA ALA A 242 -6.83 5.22 5.11
C ALA A 242 -7.40 5.22 6.54
N VAL A 243 -7.19 6.30 7.30
CA VAL A 243 -7.76 6.48 8.64
C VAL A 243 -9.28 6.52 8.54
N ALA A 244 -9.82 7.39 7.68
CA ALA A 244 -11.27 7.53 7.50
C ALA A 244 -11.91 6.20 7.07
N VAL A 245 -11.31 5.50 6.12
CA VAL A 245 -11.81 4.20 5.62
C VAL A 245 -11.77 3.12 6.71
N ALA A 246 -10.66 2.99 7.44
CA ALA A 246 -10.50 1.96 8.46
C ALA A 246 -11.39 2.21 9.69
N VAL A 247 -11.54 3.49 10.10
CA VAL A 247 -12.45 3.91 11.17
C VAL A 247 -13.89 3.62 10.77
N ALA A 248 -14.31 3.94 9.54
CA ALA A 248 -15.65 3.62 9.03
C ALA A 248 -15.90 2.10 9.00
N LEU A 249 -14.91 1.31 8.53
CA LEU A 249 -15.00 -0.15 8.54
C LEU A 249 -15.15 -0.70 9.97
N LEU A 250 -14.34 -0.23 10.92
CA LEU A 250 -14.43 -0.65 12.34
C LEU A 250 -15.76 -0.22 12.98
N ALA A 251 -16.24 0.98 12.68
CA ALA A 251 -17.50 1.50 13.21
C ALA A 251 -18.66 0.58 12.82
N VAL A 252 -18.68 0.09 11.58
CA VAL A 252 -19.73 -0.81 11.11
C VAL A 252 -19.54 -2.24 11.58
N LEU A 253 -18.30 -2.75 11.62
CA LEU A 253 -18.05 -4.15 12.02
C LEU A 253 -18.10 -4.37 13.53
N ARG A 254 -17.74 -3.35 14.33
CA ARG A 254 -17.48 -3.49 15.78
C ARG A 254 -18.09 -2.38 16.64
N GLY A 255 -18.77 -1.39 16.03
CA GLY A 255 -19.39 -0.28 16.73
C GLY A 255 -18.47 0.93 16.95
N GLY A 256 -19.04 2.01 17.47
CA GLY A 256 -18.35 3.31 17.61
C GLY A 256 -17.16 3.29 18.58
N ARG A 257 -17.24 2.56 19.70
CA ARG A 257 -16.16 2.53 20.71
C ARG A 257 -14.82 2.00 20.14
N PRO A 258 -14.77 0.85 19.45
CA PRO A 258 -13.55 0.41 18.75
C PRO A 258 -13.07 1.40 17.68
N ALA A 259 -13.98 2.04 16.95
CA ALA A 259 -13.63 3.00 15.92
C ALA A 259 -12.95 4.25 16.51
N VAL A 260 -13.50 4.80 17.60
CA VAL A 260 -12.89 5.90 18.35
C VAL A 260 -11.54 5.50 18.92
N ARG A 261 -11.42 4.30 19.52
CA ARG A 261 -10.13 3.80 20.03
C ARG A 261 -9.07 3.70 18.93
N CYS A 262 -9.45 3.21 17.75
CA CYS A 262 -8.58 3.20 16.58
C CYS A 262 -8.14 4.62 16.17
N ALA A 263 -9.09 5.56 16.08
CA ALA A 263 -8.80 6.94 15.73
C ALA A 263 -7.86 7.62 16.74
N LEU A 264 -8.07 7.41 18.04
CA LEU A 264 -7.21 7.94 19.10
C LEU A 264 -5.79 7.36 19.04
N VAL A 265 -5.65 6.05 18.82
CA VAL A 265 -4.32 5.43 18.66
C VAL A 265 -3.62 5.94 17.39
N ALA A 266 -4.35 6.07 16.28
CA ALA A 266 -3.80 6.62 15.03
C ALA A 266 -3.34 8.07 15.21
N ALA A 267 -4.18 8.93 15.79
CA ALA A 267 -3.89 10.34 16.01
C ALA A 267 -2.75 10.52 17.03
N GLY A 268 -2.84 9.86 18.18
CA GLY A 268 -1.81 9.93 19.23
C GLY A 268 -0.46 9.38 18.77
N GLY A 269 -0.45 8.24 18.06
CA GLY A 269 0.77 7.66 17.51
C GLY A 269 1.39 8.53 16.41
N THR A 270 0.58 9.10 15.52
CA THR A 270 1.08 10.04 14.49
C THR A 270 1.66 11.29 15.15
N ALA A 271 0.95 11.86 16.11
CA ALA A 271 1.41 13.04 16.86
C ALA A 271 2.73 12.73 17.57
N LEU A 272 2.85 11.60 18.25
CA LEU A 272 4.09 11.19 18.91
C LEU A 272 5.28 11.12 17.95
N LEU A 273 5.07 10.59 16.75
CA LEU A 273 6.14 10.43 15.74
C LEU A 273 6.47 11.73 15.00
N VAL A 274 5.52 12.65 14.84
CA VAL A 274 5.67 13.86 14.04
C VAL A 274 6.04 15.09 14.89
N LEU A 275 5.53 15.16 16.12
CA LEU A 275 5.64 16.34 16.99
C LEU A 275 7.09 16.77 17.26
N PRO A 276 8.07 15.87 17.53
CA PRO A 276 9.45 16.30 17.72
C PRO A 276 9.99 17.09 16.54
N ALA A 277 9.75 16.62 15.31
CA ALA A 277 10.17 17.31 14.10
C ALA A 277 9.42 18.64 13.89
N ALA A 278 8.13 18.68 14.22
CA ALA A 278 7.32 19.89 14.13
C ALA A 278 7.76 20.97 15.13
N LEU A 279 8.31 20.58 16.29
CA LEU A 279 8.84 21.51 17.30
C LEU A 279 10.29 21.93 17.01
N LEU A 280 11.13 20.99 16.58
CA LEU A 280 12.56 21.22 16.38
C LEU A 280 12.90 21.82 15.01
N GLN A 281 12.11 21.50 13.98
CA GLN A 281 12.34 21.95 12.60
C GLN A 281 11.03 22.41 11.90
N PRO A 282 10.23 23.32 12.49
CA PRO A 282 8.92 23.71 11.95
C PRO A 282 8.98 24.26 10.51
N ALA A 283 9.93 25.16 10.25
CA ALA A 283 10.08 25.80 8.95
C ALA A 283 10.50 24.80 7.86
N GLU A 284 11.42 23.89 8.17
CA GLU A 284 11.89 22.88 7.21
C GLU A 284 10.86 21.77 7.01
N LEU A 285 10.15 21.36 8.08
CA LEU A 285 9.02 20.45 7.94
C LEU A 285 7.96 21.03 7.01
N TRP A 286 7.59 22.30 7.18
CA TRP A 286 6.67 22.98 6.27
C TRP A 286 7.19 23.00 4.82
N ARG A 287 8.43 23.48 4.63
CA ARG A 287 9.02 23.66 3.31
C ARG A 287 9.13 22.34 2.54
N GLN A 288 9.56 21.28 3.21
CA GLN A 288 9.90 20.03 2.54
C GLN A 288 8.72 19.06 2.45
N VAL A 289 7.88 18.97 3.48
CA VAL A 289 6.75 18.00 3.50
C VAL A 289 5.50 18.55 2.80
N PHE A 290 5.26 19.86 2.88
CA PHE A 290 4.03 20.48 2.37
C PHE A 290 4.27 21.40 1.18
N ALA A 291 5.21 22.35 1.27
CA ALA A 291 5.42 23.32 0.21
C ALA A 291 6.01 22.67 -1.06
N PHE A 292 7.04 21.83 -0.91
CA PHE A 292 7.70 21.18 -2.05
C PHE A 292 6.75 20.27 -2.86
N PRO A 293 5.98 19.33 -2.27
CA PRO A 293 5.06 18.49 -3.04
C PRO A 293 3.87 19.25 -3.63
N THR A 294 3.52 20.42 -3.09
CA THR A 294 2.42 21.24 -3.64
C THR A 294 2.89 22.25 -4.69
N GLY A 295 4.17 22.21 -5.08
CA GLY A 295 4.76 23.11 -6.07
C GLY A 295 4.98 24.54 -5.55
N ARG A 296 5.02 24.73 -4.22
CA ARG A 296 5.25 26.01 -3.55
C ARG A 296 6.68 26.21 -3.04
N ALA A 297 7.57 25.24 -3.25
CA ALA A 297 8.98 25.40 -2.94
C ALA A 297 9.71 26.23 -4.02
N PRO A 298 10.87 26.83 -3.71
CA PRO A 298 11.70 27.55 -4.68
C PRO A 298 12.16 26.71 -5.86
N VAL A 299 12.30 25.40 -5.67
CA VAL A 299 12.75 24.46 -6.70
C VAL A 299 11.55 23.65 -7.22
N PRO A 300 11.40 23.49 -8.55
CA PRO A 300 10.31 22.70 -9.11
C PRO A 300 10.45 21.22 -8.74
N THR A 301 9.32 20.60 -8.41
CA THR A 301 9.27 19.17 -8.15
C THR A 301 9.37 18.37 -9.45
N PRO A 302 10.10 17.22 -9.46
CA PRO A 302 10.16 16.33 -10.61
C PRO A 302 8.83 15.57 -10.86
N ALA A 303 7.85 15.69 -9.96
CA ALA A 303 6.54 15.08 -10.11
C ALA A 303 5.65 15.86 -11.11
N SER A 304 5.94 15.71 -12.40
CA SER A 304 5.31 16.46 -13.50
C SER A 304 4.69 15.57 -14.57
N SER A 305 4.18 14.38 -14.21
CA SER A 305 3.47 13.54 -15.19
C SER A 305 2.21 14.27 -15.72
N PRO A 306 1.83 14.06 -17.00
CA PRO A 306 0.66 14.69 -17.63
C PRO A 306 -0.65 14.07 -17.12
N LEU A 307 -0.88 14.14 -15.81
CA LEU A 307 -2.11 13.72 -15.14
C LEU A 307 -3.13 14.85 -15.19
N PRO A 308 -4.45 14.55 -15.11
CA PRO A 308 -5.49 15.56 -15.25
C PRO A 308 -5.29 16.81 -14.38
N GLY A 309 -4.95 16.65 -13.10
CA GLY A 309 -4.68 17.77 -12.19
C GLY A 309 -3.48 18.60 -12.61
N ARG A 310 -2.42 17.98 -13.13
CA ARG A 310 -1.25 18.69 -13.64
C ARG A 310 -1.60 19.49 -14.90
N LEU A 311 -2.27 18.84 -15.85
CA LEU A 311 -2.72 19.49 -17.10
C LEU A 311 -3.66 20.67 -16.83
N LEU A 312 -4.52 20.57 -15.82
CA LEU A 312 -5.35 21.69 -15.38
C LEU A 312 -4.49 22.85 -14.88
N THR A 313 -3.43 22.58 -14.10
CA THR A 313 -2.59 23.66 -13.55
C THR A 313 -1.76 24.39 -14.60
N GLU A 314 -1.57 23.80 -15.79
CA GLU A 314 -0.92 24.44 -16.94
C GLU A 314 -1.80 25.53 -17.58
N LEU A 315 -3.11 25.59 -17.25
CA LEU A 315 -4.02 26.66 -17.67
C LEU A 315 -3.85 27.95 -16.86
N GLY A 316 -2.83 28.04 -16.00
CA GLY A 316 -2.55 29.19 -15.14
C GLY A 316 -3.27 29.13 -13.78
N PRO A 317 -3.38 30.28 -13.07
CA PRO A 317 -3.89 30.31 -11.69
C PRO A 317 -5.29 29.72 -11.53
N TRP A 318 -6.20 29.98 -12.46
CA TRP A 318 -7.56 29.43 -12.46
C TRP A 318 -7.57 27.91 -12.57
N GLY A 319 -6.69 27.36 -13.41
CA GLY A 319 -6.49 25.93 -13.56
C GLY A 319 -6.03 25.25 -12.28
N TRP A 320 -5.16 25.91 -11.52
CA TRP A 320 -4.75 25.45 -10.18
C TRP A 320 -5.93 25.41 -9.20
N TYR A 321 -6.72 26.48 -9.12
CA TYR A 321 -7.91 26.52 -8.27
C TYR A 321 -8.93 25.45 -8.66
N LEU A 322 -9.13 25.20 -9.96
CA LEU A 322 -10.00 24.14 -10.46
C LEU A 322 -9.50 22.75 -10.05
N ALA A 323 -8.21 22.47 -10.24
CA ALA A 323 -7.59 21.20 -9.82
C ALA A 323 -7.78 20.96 -8.31
N MET A 324 -7.58 22.00 -7.49
CA MET A 324 -7.81 21.94 -6.05
C MET A 324 -9.28 21.76 -5.69
N GLY A 325 -10.19 22.47 -6.35
CA GLY A 325 -11.63 22.31 -6.15
C GLY A 325 -12.09 20.89 -6.46
N LEU A 326 -11.59 20.30 -7.56
CA LEU A 326 -11.86 18.91 -7.93
C LEU A 326 -11.26 17.91 -6.93
N LEU A 327 -10.03 18.16 -6.46
CA LEU A 327 -9.40 17.31 -5.44
C LEU A 327 -10.21 17.31 -4.14
N LEU A 328 -10.63 18.49 -3.68
CA LEU A 328 -11.43 18.67 -2.47
C LEU A 328 -12.83 18.04 -2.64
N SER A 329 -13.48 18.24 -3.78
CA SER A 329 -14.79 17.66 -4.05
C SER A 329 -14.72 16.14 -4.18
N GLY A 330 -13.66 15.59 -4.79
CA GLY A 330 -13.40 14.16 -4.84
C GLY A 330 -13.19 13.56 -3.44
N GLY A 331 -12.38 14.24 -2.61
CA GLY A 331 -12.17 13.86 -1.20
C GLY A 331 -13.49 13.89 -0.40
N LEU A 332 -14.28 14.95 -0.55
CA LEU A 332 -15.58 15.09 0.08
C LEU A 332 -16.55 13.99 -0.39
N ALA A 333 -16.62 13.71 -1.68
CA ALA A 333 -17.47 12.67 -2.25
C ALA A 333 -17.12 11.28 -1.68
N VAL A 334 -15.82 10.97 -1.58
CA VAL A 334 -15.38 9.71 -0.95
C VAL A 334 -15.74 9.69 0.53
N GLY A 335 -15.52 10.79 1.27
CA GLY A 335 -15.89 10.92 2.68
C GLY A 335 -17.40 10.74 2.93
N LEU A 336 -18.24 11.45 2.17
CA LEU A 336 -19.70 11.30 2.20
C LEU A 336 -20.12 9.87 1.81
N SER A 337 -19.42 9.23 0.87
CA SER A 337 -19.71 7.84 0.51
C SER A 337 -19.45 6.85 1.66
N LEU A 338 -18.52 7.17 2.57
CA LEU A 338 -18.25 6.37 3.76
C LEU A 338 -19.37 6.52 4.79
N LEU A 339 -19.98 7.70 4.89
CA LEU A 339 -21.12 7.94 5.79
C LEU A 339 -22.40 7.33 5.23
N ALA A 340 -22.69 7.55 3.95
CA ALA A 340 -23.92 7.11 3.31
C ALA A 340 -23.95 5.58 3.08
N ARG A 341 -22.82 4.97 2.73
CA ARG A 341 -22.73 3.54 2.41
C ARG A 341 -21.44 2.91 2.97
N PRO A 342 -21.24 2.88 4.30
CA PRO A 342 -19.97 2.47 4.89
C PRO A 342 -19.52 1.07 4.42
N PRO A 343 -18.21 0.83 4.25
CA PRO A 343 -17.71 -0.45 3.79
C PRO A 343 -17.95 -1.54 4.84
N ARG A 344 -18.50 -2.68 4.41
CA ARG A 344 -18.77 -3.85 5.26
C ARG A 344 -17.79 -5.00 5.07
N THR A 345 -16.87 -4.87 4.11
CA THR A 345 -15.87 -5.88 3.77
C THR A 345 -14.51 -5.24 3.53
N VAL A 346 -13.44 -6.03 3.66
CA VAL A 346 -12.07 -5.58 3.34
C VAL A 346 -11.97 -5.11 1.90
N VAL A 347 -12.60 -5.82 0.96
CA VAL A 347 -12.62 -5.44 -0.46
C VAL A 347 -13.31 -4.10 -0.65
N ALA A 348 -14.49 -3.88 -0.06
CA ALA A 348 -15.20 -2.61 -0.19
C ALA A 348 -14.42 -1.44 0.45
N ALA A 349 -13.72 -1.69 1.55
CA ALA A 349 -12.84 -0.70 2.17
C ALA A 349 -11.62 -0.40 1.30
N ALA A 350 -10.94 -1.43 0.80
CA ALA A 350 -9.79 -1.29 -0.09
C ALA A 350 -10.16 -0.59 -1.40
N ASP A 351 -11.31 -0.91 -1.99
CA ASP A 351 -11.81 -0.26 -3.21
C ASP A 351 -12.10 1.22 -2.98
N ARG A 352 -12.67 1.59 -1.82
CA ARG A 352 -12.87 3.01 -1.47
C ARG A 352 -11.57 3.76 -1.25
N LEU A 353 -10.63 3.14 -0.54
CA LEU A 353 -9.32 3.73 -0.33
C LEU A 353 -8.58 3.88 -1.67
N ALA A 354 -8.60 2.84 -2.51
CA ALA A 354 -7.99 2.85 -3.83
C ALA A 354 -8.63 3.91 -4.74
N LEU A 355 -9.96 4.05 -4.73
CA LEU A 355 -10.67 5.08 -5.49
C LEU A 355 -10.27 6.49 -5.01
N GLY A 356 -10.29 6.73 -3.71
CA GLY A 356 -9.92 8.03 -3.14
C GLY A 356 -8.46 8.40 -3.43
N LEU A 357 -7.53 7.46 -3.30
CA LEU A 357 -6.13 7.68 -3.65
C LEU A 357 -5.93 7.87 -5.15
N THR A 358 -6.66 7.14 -5.99
CA THR A 358 -6.61 7.32 -7.45
C THR A 358 -7.08 8.73 -7.83
N LEU A 359 -8.23 9.17 -7.31
CA LEU A 359 -8.71 10.54 -7.51
C LEU A 359 -7.69 11.56 -7.02
N ALA A 360 -7.11 11.34 -5.84
CA ALA A 360 -6.10 12.24 -5.29
C ALA A 360 -4.86 12.33 -6.18
N PHE A 361 -4.33 11.22 -6.67
CA PHE A 361 -3.15 11.21 -7.53
C PHE A 361 -3.41 11.74 -8.94
N LEU A 362 -4.61 11.51 -9.49
CA LEU A 362 -5.00 12.06 -10.79
C LEU A 362 -5.21 13.57 -10.75
N LEU A 363 -5.74 14.10 -9.64
CA LEU A 363 -6.11 15.51 -9.49
C LEU A 363 -5.03 16.36 -8.79
N ALA A 364 -3.98 15.73 -8.24
CA ALA A 364 -2.87 16.45 -7.64
C ALA A 364 -2.16 17.37 -8.67
N PRO A 365 -1.86 18.63 -8.32
CA PRO A 365 -1.14 19.58 -9.17
C PRO A 365 0.27 19.14 -9.55
N ALA A 366 0.87 18.32 -8.68
CA ALA A 366 2.16 17.69 -8.90
C ALA A 366 2.00 16.20 -8.60
N GLY A 367 2.09 15.39 -9.66
CA GLY A 367 1.79 13.96 -9.61
C GLY A 367 2.72 13.16 -10.51
N ARG A 368 2.88 11.88 -10.19
CA ARG A 368 3.59 10.92 -11.05
C ARG A 368 2.77 9.66 -11.23
N PHE A 369 2.87 9.03 -12.41
CA PHE A 369 2.19 7.76 -12.69
C PHE A 369 2.51 6.67 -11.66
N GLY A 370 3.73 6.66 -11.12
CA GLY A 370 4.16 5.68 -10.11
C GLY A 370 3.29 5.66 -8.84
N TYR A 371 2.60 6.75 -8.50
CA TYR A 371 1.70 6.78 -7.34
C TYR A 371 0.50 5.84 -7.48
N LEU A 372 0.08 5.50 -8.71
CA LEU A 372 -1.02 4.56 -8.97
C LEU A 372 -0.68 3.11 -8.60
N ALA A 373 0.57 2.81 -8.25
CA ALA A 373 0.94 1.49 -7.73
C ALA A 373 0.25 1.15 -6.41
N LEU A 374 0.10 2.13 -5.52
CA LEU A 374 -0.55 1.97 -4.23
C LEU A 374 -2.04 1.53 -4.35
N PRO A 375 -2.92 2.23 -5.08
CA PRO A 375 -4.31 1.82 -5.23
C PRO A 375 -4.46 0.47 -5.94
N VAL A 376 -3.62 0.17 -6.94
CA VAL A 376 -3.62 -1.15 -7.61
C VAL A 376 -3.25 -2.25 -6.61
N LEU A 377 -2.20 -2.04 -5.81
CA LEU A 377 -1.76 -3.01 -4.81
C LEU A 377 -2.86 -3.29 -3.80
N LEU A 378 -3.50 -2.25 -3.25
CA LEU A 378 -4.61 -2.38 -2.31
C LEU A 378 -5.78 -3.19 -2.89
N ALA A 379 -6.20 -2.86 -4.12
CA ALA A 379 -7.32 -3.50 -4.80
C ALA A 379 -7.05 -4.99 -5.08
N VAL A 380 -5.86 -5.32 -5.59
CA VAL A 380 -5.49 -6.71 -5.91
C VAL A 380 -5.22 -7.51 -4.65
N TRP A 381 -4.51 -6.93 -3.67
CA TRP A 381 -4.25 -7.58 -2.38
C TRP A 381 -5.55 -7.95 -1.67
N ALA A 382 -6.51 -7.03 -1.56
CA ALA A 382 -7.77 -7.28 -0.86
C ALA A 382 -8.53 -8.46 -1.47
N ARG A 383 -8.60 -8.53 -2.81
CA ARG A 383 -9.19 -9.65 -3.55
C ARG A 383 -8.39 -10.94 -3.40
N SER A 384 -7.06 -10.85 -3.21
CA SER A 384 -6.21 -12.02 -2.97
C SER A 384 -6.37 -12.62 -1.59
N VAL A 385 -6.89 -11.89 -0.59
CA VAL A 385 -7.10 -12.41 0.77
C VAL A 385 -8.56 -12.79 1.06
N THR A 386 -9.50 -12.36 0.23
CA THR A 386 -10.93 -12.71 0.34
C THR A 386 -11.34 -13.67 -0.78
N VAL A 387 -11.60 -14.94 -0.46
CA VAL A 387 -12.14 -15.90 -1.45
C VAL A 387 -13.68 -15.78 -1.51
N PRO A 388 -14.32 -15.79 -2.70
CA PRO A 388 -15.77 -15.92 -2.83
C PRO A 388 -16.22 -17.30 -2.32
N GLY A 389 -17.09 -17.34 -1.31
CA GLY A 389 -17.66 -18.60 -0.82
C GLY A 389 -18.00 -18.67 0.67
N VAL A 390 -17.55 -17.69 1.48
CA VAL A 390 -17.98 -17.57 2.88
C VAL A 390 -18.59 -16.19 3.10
N SER A 391 -19.74 -15.96 2.48
CA SER A 391 -20.69 -14.95 2.96
C SER A 391 -21.27 -15.44 4.28
N ARG A 392 -20.49 -15.39 5.36
CA ARG A 392 -21.08 -15.33 6.69
C ARG A 392 -21.59 -13.92 6.86
N VAL A 393 -22.85 -13.72 6.45
CA VAL A 393 -23.69 -12.76 7.16
C VAL A 393 -23.58 -13.16 8.63
N VAL A 394 -22.85 -12.38 9.41
CA VAL A 394 -22.91 -12.49 10.86
C VAL A 394 -24.25 -11.86 11.24
N THR A 395 -25.33 -12.64 11.11
CA THR A 395 -26.55 -12.36 11.85
C THR A 395 -26.14 -12.46 13.31
N GLY A 396 -26.11 -11.31 13.99
CA GLY A 396 -25.94 -11.25 15.43
C GLY A 396 -26.99 -12.15 16.05
N SER A 397 -26.53 -13.13 16.83
CA SER A 397 -27.38 -13.97 17.66
C SER A 397 -28.07 -13.08 18.70
N PHE A 398 -29.21 -12.51 18.35
CA PHE A 398 -30.19 -12.07 19.32
C PHE A 398 -30.81 -13.34 19.90
N ARG A 399 -30.23 -13.82 21.02
CA ARG A 399 -30.93 -14.78 21.87
C ARG A 399 -32.13 -14.04 22.46
N LEU A 400 -33.31 -14.25 21.87
CA LEU A 400 -34.55 -14.01 22.59
C LEU A 400 -34.59 -15.00 23.75
N ARG A 401 -34.45 -14.46 24.95
CA ARG A 401 -34.65 -15.14 26.23
C ARG A 401 -36.15 -15.45 26.29
N PRO A 402 -36.59 -16.72 26.40
CA PRO A 402 -38.01 -16.99 26.66
C PRO A 402 -38.33 -16.43 28.05
N SER A 403 -39.27 -15.50 28.10
CA SER A 403 -39.90 -15.03 29.32
C SER A 403 -40.70 -16.17 29.93
N ASP A 404 -40.36 -16.53 31.17
CA ASP A 404 -41.19 -17.35 32.05
C ASP A 404 -42.60 -16.75 32.15
N GLY A 405 -43.62 -17.57 31.87
CA GLY A 405 -45.01 -17.16 31.98
C GLY A 405 -45.99 -18.32 31.79
N GLY A 406 -46.41 -18.92 32.90
CA GLY A 406 -47.73 -19.54 33.04
C GLY A 406 -47.87 -21.04 32.74
N ARG A 407 -47.96 -21.85 33.80
CA ARG A 407 -48.67 -23.15 33.77
C ARG A 407 -50.17 -22.92 33.47
N PRO A 408 -50.87 -23.92 32.91
CA PRO A 408 -51.64 -24.80 33.78
C PRO A 408 -51.45 -26.29 33.49
N THR A 409 -51.59 -27.04 34.57
CA THR A 409 -51.70 -28.49 34.71
C THR A 409 -52.82 -29.10 33.87
N ALA A 410 -52.51 -30.17 33.12
CA ALA A 410 -53.51 -31.14 32.66
C ALA A 410 -52.95 -32.57 32.70
N ARG A 411 -53.38 -33.26 33.74
CA ARG A 411 -53.57 -34.70 33.96
C ARG A 411 -53.61 -35.54 32.67
N ASN A 412 -52.84 -36.63 32.62
CA ASN A 412 -53.21 -37.77 31.77
C ASN A 412 -52.93 -39.08 32.51
N GLU A 413 -54.03 -39.74 32.88
CA GLU A 413 -54.09 -41.06 33.51
C GLU A 413 -53.91 -42.16 32.44
N ARG A 414 -53.43 -43.31 32.92
CA ARG A 414 -53.08 -44.50 32.14
C ARG A 414 -54.32 -45.13 31.46
N PRO A 415 -54.19 -45.76 30.28
CA PRO A 415 -55.19 -46.71 29.81
C PRO A 415 -54.95 -48.08 30.46
N GLY A 416 -55.97 -48.58 31.16
CA GLY A 416 -56.06 -50.00 31.52
C GLY A 416 -56.79 -50.79 30.45
N GLY A 417 -56.56 -52.11 30.44
CA GLY A 417 -57.58 -53.09 30.08
C GLY A 417 -57.32 -53.96 28.84
N HIS A 418 -56.68 -55.09 29.08
CA HIS A 418 -56.93 -56.45 28.56
C HIS A 418 -57.97 -56.69 27.44
N PHE A 419 -57.56 -57.51 26.46
CA PHE A 419 -58.13 -58.79 25.97
C PHE A 419 -57.18 -59.24 24.83
N ALA A 420 -56.69 -60.46 24.66
CA ALA A 420 -56.87 -61.79 25.25
C ALA A 420 -55.54 -62.56 25.13
#